data_AF-G5AEW7-F1
#
_entry.id   AF-G5AEW7-F1
#
_cell.length_a   1.000
_cell.length_b   1.000
_cell.length_c   1.000
_cell.angle_alpha   90.00
_cell.angle_beta   90.00
_cell.angle_gamma   90.00
#
_symmetry.space_group_name_H-M   'P 1'
#
loop_
_entity.id
_entity.type
_entity.pdbx_description
1 polymer ?
#
loop_
_entity_poly.entity_id
_entity_poly.type
_entity_poly.pdbx_seq_one_letter_code
_entity_poly.pdbx_strand_id
1 'polypeptide(L)'
;MQYRELRRRPFDERMLVRKSSIHGYGLCLKEAVSKGQMIVEYQGQMINQAVADERERRYEEQGVGSCYVFRLDEKTIIDATRCGNLARFINYSCDPKAFARMKTSRHCSDANSQ
;
A
#
# COMPACT_ATOMS: atom_id res chain seq x y z
N MET A 1 3.61 14.76 -12.92
CA MET A 1 5.08 14.92 -12.91
C MET A 1 5.73 13.88 -11.98
N GLN A 2 5.65 13.98 -10.65
CA GLN A 2 6.31 13.02 -9.72
C GLN A 2 5.75 11.59 -9.74
N TYR A 3 4.43 11.38 -9.88
CA TYR A 3 3.85 10.02 -9.90
C TYR A 3 4.27 9.22 -11.15
N ARG A 4 4.43 9.89 -12.30
CA ARG A 4 4.95 9.23 -13.52
C ARG A 4 6.40 8.78 -13.31
N GLU A 5 7.22 9.62 -12.66
CA GLU A 5 8.59 9.24 -12.31
C GLU A 5 8.63 8.09 -11.31
N LEU A 6 7.76 8.12 -10.30
CA LEU A 6 7.60 7.01 -9.34
C LEU A 6 7.32 5.69 -10.06
N ARG A 7 6.51 5.70 -11.12
CA ARG A 7 6.17 4.50 -11.92
C ARG A 7 7.18 4.16 -13.01
N ARG A 8 8.12 5.06 -13.33
CA ARG A 8 9.12 4.85 -14.38
C ARG A 8 10.16 3.82 -13.95
N ARG A 9 10.52 3.82 -12.67
CA ARG A 9 11.49 2.90 -12.09
C ARG A 9 10.77 1.71 -11.44
N PRO A 10 11.20 0.46 -11.73
CA PRO A 10 10.71 -0.73 -11.06
C PRO A 10 10.79 -0.61 -9.53
N PHE A 11 9.87 -1.29 -8.85
CA PHE A 11 9.79 -1.27 -7.39
C PHE A 11 11.03 -1.89 -6.73
N ASP A 12 11.45 -3.03 -7.26
CA ASP A 12 12.58 -3.84 -6.80
C ASP A 12 13.93 -3.16 -7.00
N GLU A 13 14.07 -2.19 -7.89
CA GLU A 13 15.27 -1.36 -7.99
C GLU A 13 15.44 -0.40 -6.81
N ARG A 14 14.33 0.08 -6.24
CA ARG A 14 14.35 1.14 -5.21
C ARG A 14 14.09 0.64 -3.81
N MET A 15 13.48 -0.53 -3.68
CA MET A 15 13.04 -1.05 -2.39
C MET A 15 13.32 -2.54 -2.26
N LEU A 16 13.38 -3.00 -1.02
CA LEU A 16 13.56 -4.41 -0.68
C LEU A 16 12.75 -4.76 0.57
N VAL A 17 12.20 -5.96 0.59
CA VAL A 17 11.57 -6.52 1.79
C VAL A 17 12.61 -7.34 2.54
N ARG A 18 12.74 -7.09 3.85
CA ARG A 18 13.65 -7.81 4.74
C ARG A 18 12.97 -8.18 6.04
N LYS A 19 13.50 -9.19 6.73
CA LYS A 19 13.06 -9.49 8.10
C LYS A 19 13.27 -8.24 8.96
N SER A 20 12.22 -7.84 9.67
CA SER A 20 12.26 -6.65 10.53
C SER A 20 12.33 -7.06 11.99
N SER A 21 13.04 -6.27 12.80
CA SER A 21 13.03 -6.40 14.25
C SER A 21 11.74 -5.89 14.89
N ILE A 22 10.89 -5.17 14.15
CA ILE A 22 9.62 -4.64 14.64
C ILE A 22 8.54 -5.72 14.55
N HIS A 23 8.29 -6.22 13.33
CA HIS A 23 7.29 -7.25 13.08
C HIS A 23 7.60 -7.94 11.75
N GLY A 24 7.60 -9.29 11.75
CA GLY A 24 7.75 -10.13 10.57
C GLY A 24 8.75 -9.62 9.53
N TYR A 25 8.21 -9.04 8.46
CA TYR A 25 8.97 -8.39 7.39
C TYR A 25 8.68 -6.89 7.36
N GLY A 26 9.70 -6.11 6.99
CA GLY A 26 9.63 -4.68 6.80
C GLY A 26 10.13 -4.28 5.41
N LEU A 27 9.64 -3.14 4.93
CA LEU A 27 10.07 -2.55 3.67
C LEU A 27 11.19 -1.53 3.89
N CYS A 28 12.31 -1.72 3.19
CA CYS A 28 13.48 -0.84 3.25
C CYS A 28 13.75 -0.17 1.89
N LEU A 29 14.28 1.04 1.94
CA LEU A 29 14.77 1.78 0.77
C LEU A 29 16.19 1.33 0.42
N LYS A 30 16.49 1.24 -0.89
CA LYS A 30 17.84 1.01 -1.43
C LYS A 30 18.61 2.30 -1.67
N GLU A 31 17.92 3.43 -1.68
CA GLU A 31 18.46 4.74 -2.03
C GLU A 31 18.02 5.81 -1.03
N ALA A 32 18.78 6.90 -0.97
CA ALA A 32 18.39 8.07 -0.21
C ALA A 32 17.18 8.74 -0.85
N VAL A 33 16.24 9.21 -0.02
CA VAL A 33 15.05 9.94 -0.46
C VAL A 33 15.04 11.32 0.17
N SER A 34 14.71 12.32 -0.64
CA SER A 34 14.59 13.70 -0.17
C SER A 34 13.25 13.92 0.53
N LYS A 35 13.20 14.88 1.46
CA LYS A 35 11.96 15.26 2.14
C LYS A 35 10.89 15.66 1.12
N GLY A 36 9.72 15.03 1.20
CA GLY A 36 8.58 15.28 0.30
C GLY A 36 8.59 14.49 -1.01
N GLN A 37 9.62 13.66 -1.26
CA GLN A 37 9.65 12.77 -2.41
C GLN A 37 8.65 11.62 -2.25
N MET A 38 7.94 11.27 -3.33
CA MET A 38 7.10 10.07 -3.33
C MET A 38 7.96 8.81 -3.31
N ILE A 39 7.64 7.90 -2.40
CA ILE A 39 8.40 6.68 -2.18
C ILE A 39 7.75 5.50 -2.90
N VAL A 40 6.45 5.30 -2.67
CA VAL A 40 5.69 4.16 -3.14
C VAL A 40 4.20 4.48 -3.09
N GLU A 41 3.43 3.86 -3.99
CA GLU A 41 1.97 3.81 -3.93
C GLU A 41 1.52 2.55 -3.18
N TYR A 42 0.61 2.69 -2.22
CA TYR A 42 0.01 1.52 -1.57
C TYR A 42 -1.09 0.94 -2.47
N GLN A 43 -0.80 -0.22 -3.08
CA GLN A 43 -1.71 -0.84 -4.06
C GLN A 43 -2.47 -2.00 -3.43
N GLY A 44 -3.77 -2.06 -3.71
CA GLY A 44 -4.65 -3.14 -3.34
C GLY A 44 -6.04 -2.92 -3.91
N GLN A 45 -7.01 -3.70 -3.46
CA GLN A 45 -8.39 -3.57 -3.89
C GLN A 45 -9.10 -2.47 -3.09
N MET A 46 -9.75 -1.53 -3.79
CA MET A 46 -10.65 -0.57 -3.16
C MET A 46 -11.94 -1.27 -2.73
N ILE A 47 -12.25 -1.18 -1.44
CA ILE A 47 -13.44 -1.75 -0.81
C ILE A 47 -14.06 -0.76 0.16
N ASN A 48 -15.32 -1.01 0.54
CA ASN A 48 -16.01 -0.25 1.59
C ASN A 48 -15.89 -0.96 2.95
N GLN A 49 -16.42 -0.31 4.01
CA GLN A 49 -16.37 -0.84 5.38
C GLN A 49 -17.01 -2.23 5.49
N ALA A 50 -18.23 -2.42 4.98
CA ALA A 50 -18.95 -3.68 5.10
C ALA A 50 -18.18 -4.87 4.48
N VAL A 51 -17.54 -4.63 3.32
CA VAL A 51 -16.69 -5.64 2.67
C VAL A 51 -15.39 -5.88 3.44
N ALA A 52 -14.83 -4.86 4.09
CA ALA A 52 -13.65 -5.01 4.93
C ALA A 52 -13.95 -5.90 6.15
N ASP A 53 -15.09 -5.67 6.83
CA ASP A 53 -15.53 -6.45 7.98
C ASP A 53 -15.77 -7.93 7.61
N GLU A 54 -16.46 -8.17 6.49
CA GLU A 54 -16.68 -9.53 5.97
C GLU A 54 -15.34 -10.25 5.68
N ARG A 55 -14.39 -9.53 5.07
CA ARG A 55 -13.09 -10.09 4.72
C ARG A 55 -12.23 -10.36 5.93
N GLU A 56 -12.24 -9.48 6.92
CA GLU A 56 -11.51 -9.69 8.17
C GLU A 56 -11.94 -10.99 8.84
N ARG A 57 -13.25 -11.22 8.97
CA ARG A 57 -13.80 -12.47 9.52
C ARG A 57 -13.37 -13.69 8.69
N ARG A 58 -13.47 -13.59 7.35
CA ARG A 58 -13.06 -14.68 6.45
C ARG A 58 -11.55 -14.96 6.54
N TYR A 59 -10.73 -13.94 6.69
CA TYR A 59 -9.28 -14.08 6.83
C TYR A 59 -8.92 -14.77 8.16
N GLU A 60 -9.62 -14.42 9.24
CA GLU A 60 -9.48 -15.10 10.54
C GLU A 60 -9.89 -16.58 10.46
N GLU A 61 -11.06 -16.88 9.89
CA GLU A 61 -11.54 -18.26 9.68
C GLU A 61 -10.57 -19.10 8.82
N GLN A 62 -9.86 -18.47 7.88
CA GLN A 62 -8.87 -19.11 7.01
C GLN A 62 -7.47 -19.21 7.63
N GLY A 63 -7.27 -18.69 8.85
CA GLY A 63 -5.96 -18.65 9.50
C GLY A 63 -4.96 -17.71 8.82
N VAL A 64 -5.43 -16.69 8.11
CA VAL A 64 -4.58 -15.64 7.53
C VAL A 64 -4.09 -14.76 8.67
N GLY A 65 -2.88 -15.00 9.16
CA GLY A 65 -2.34 -14.34 10.35
C GLY A 65 -2.06 -12.84 10.24
N SER A 66 -2.30 -12.18 9.08
CA SER A 66 -2.14 -10.73 8.93
C SER A 66 -3.05 -10.16 7.84
N CYS A 67 -3.87 -9.18 8.22
CA CYS A 67 -4.70 -8.37 7.31
C CYS A 67 -3.94 -7.11 6.89
N TYR A 68 -3.88 -6.83 5.58
CA TYR A 68 -3.14 -5.69 5.02
C TYR A 68 -4.09 -4.63 4.51
N VAL A 69 -4.85 -4.01 5.42
CA VAL A 69 -5.86 -3.00 5.11
C VAL A 69 -5.36 -1.59 5.39
N PHE A 70 -5.64 -0.65 4.49
CA PHE A 70 -5.27 0.76 4.63
C PHE A 70 -6.49 1.65 4.39
N ARG A 71 -6.94 2.37 5.42
CA ARG A 71 -8.08 3.29 5.32
C ARG A 71 -7.65 4.60 4.68
N LEU A 72 -8.34 5.00 3.60
CA LEU A 72 -8.14 6.29 2.93
C LEU A 72 -9.05 7.37 3.50
N ASP A 73 -10.32 7.03 3.72
CA ASP A 73 -11.35 7.88 4.32
C ASP A 73 -12.44 7.01 4.98
N GLU A 74 -13.57 7.60 5.38
CA GLU A 74 -14.67 6.90 6.04
C GLU A 74 -15.31 5.80 5.17
N LYS A 75 -15.26 5.95 3.85
CA LYS A 75 -15.94 5.07 2.88
C LYS A 75 -14.99 4.17 2.13
N THR A 76 -13.72 4.55 2.04
CA THR A 76 -12.74 3.93 1.14
C THR A 76 -11.61 3.29 1.93
N ILE A 77 -11.45 1.97 1.74
CA ILE A 77 -10.39 1.15 2.30
C ILE A 77 -9.66 0.46 1.14
N ILE A 78 -8.34 0.36 1.22
CA ILE A 78 -7.51 -0.45 0.32
C ILE A 78 -7.14 -1.75 1.03
N ASP A 79 -7.61 -2.88 0.52
CA ASP A 79 -7.23 -4.21 0.98
C ASP A 79 -6.12 -4.80 0.08
N ALA A 80 -4.93 -4.96 0.65
CA ALA A 80 -3.75 -5.54 0.00
C ALA A 80 -3.46 -6.98 0.46
N THR A 81 -4.40 -7.62 1.16
CA THR A 81 -4.17 -8.92 1.81
C THR A 81 -3.94 -10.04 0.79
N ARG A 82 -4.83 -10.14 -0.20
CA ARG A 82 -4.73 -11.13 -1.27
C ARG A 82 -4.13 -10.56 -2.56
N CYS A 83 -4.45 -9.30 -2.89
CA CYS A 83 -4.02 -8.63 -4.10
C CYS A 83 -3.45 -7.25 -3.74
N GLY A 84 -2.15 -7.05 -3.93
CA GLY A 84 -1.49 -5.78 -3.65
C GLY A 84 -0.01 -5.80 -4.02
N ASN A 85 0.71 -4.74 -3.67
CA ASN A 85 2.16 -4.67 -3.87
C ASN A 85 2.92 -4.83 -2.54
N LEU A 86 4.25 -4.81 -2.61
CA LEU A 86 5.13 -4.97 -1.46
C LEU A 86 5.06 -3.79 -0.46
N ALA A 87 4.33 -2.71 -0.77
CA ALA A 87 4.05 -1.63 0.19
C ALA A 87 3.29 -2.13 1.42
N ARG A 88 2.62 -3.29 1.35
CA ARG A 88 1.97 -3.94 2.50
C ARG A 88 2.92 -4.28 3.65
N PHE A 89 4.23 -4.31 3.41
CA PHE A 89 5.26 -4.55 4.43
C PHE A 89 5.81 -3.27 5.07
N ILE A 90 5.18 -2.11 4.85
CA ILE A 90 5.54 -0.90 5.60
C ILE A 90 5.09 -1.09 7.05
N ASN A 91 6.06 -1.08 7.97
CA ASN A 91 5.79 -1.21 9.39
C ASN A 91 5.32 0.11 10.01
N TYR A 92 4.60 -0.01 11.11
CA TYR A 92 4.26 1.10 12.00
C TYR A 92 5.45 1.47 12.89
N SER A 93 5.61 2.76 13.18
CA SER A 93 6.59 3.31 14.12
C SER A 93 6.00 4.54 14.79
N CYS A 94 6.21 4.68 16.10
CA CYS A 94 5.82 5.89 16.86
C CYS A 94 6.66 7.12 16.47
N ASP A 95 7.84 6.92 15.88
CA ASP A 95 8.65 7.95 15.24
C ASP A 95 8.66 7.71 13.72
N PRO A 96 7.66 8.23 12.97
CA PRO A 96 7.48 7.93 11.56
C PRO A 96 8.45 8.72 10.68
N LYS A 97 9.11 8.02 9.76
CA LYS A 97 10.01 8.63 8.75
C LYS A 97 9.30 8.97 7.44
N ALA A 98 8.05 8.56 7.27
CA ALA A 98 7.25 8.77 6.08
C ALA A 98 5.77 9.00 6.45
N PHE A 99 5.05 9.69 5.58
CA PHE A 99 3.62 9.98 5.75
C PHE A 99 2.86 9.60 4.49
N ALA A 100 1.68 9.02 4.66
CA ALA A 100 0.77 8.75 3.55
C ALA A 100 0.04 10.04 3.14
N ARG A 101 -0.22 10.20 1.84
CA ARG A 101 -1.04 11.29 1.29
C ARG A 101 -1.94 10.74 0.20
N MET A 102 -3.24 11.05 0.30
CA MET A 102 -4.18 10.75 -0.78
C MET A 102 -3.89 11.67 -1.97
N LYS A 103 -3.77 11.08 -3.15
CA LYS A 103 -3.57 11.80 -4.41
C LYS A 103 -4.58 11.29 -5.43
N THR A 104 -5.55 12.13 -5.77
CA THR A 104 -6.47 11.84 -6.86
C THR A 104 -5.76 12.09 -8.19
N SER A 105 -5.43 11.03 -8.92
CA SER A 105 -5.08 11.15 -10.32
C SER A 105 -6.37 11.26 -11.13
N ARG A 106 -6.57 12.36 -11.86
CA ARG A 106 -7.62 12.45 -12.89
C ARG A 106 -7.22 11.58 -14.08
N HIS A 107 -7.25 10.27 -13.93
CA HIS A 107 -7.09 9.30 -15.02
C HIS A 107 -8.01 8.11 -14.75
N CYS A 108 -9.28 8.32 -15.05
CA CYS A 108 -10.12 7.31 -15.68
C CYS A 108 -11.26 8.06 -16.39
N SER A 109 -10.91 8.69 -17.52
CA SER A 109 -11.86 8.84 -18.62
C SER A 109 -11.38 7.84 -19.67
N ASP A 110 -12.28 6.92 -20.02
CA ASP A 110 -12.31 6.17 -21.27
C ASP A 110 -11.20 5.14 -21.53
N ALA A 111 -11.51 3.89 -21.17
CA ALA A 111 -11.17 2.74 -22.01
C ALA A 111 -12.48 2.02 -22.37
N ASN A 112 -13.11 2.60 -23.39
CA ASN A 112 -14.10 2.08 -24.33
C ASN A 112 -14.75 0.71 -24.07
N SER A 113 -16.09 0.76 -24.11
CA SER A 113 -16.94 -0.19 -24.84
C SER A 113 -16.26 -0.82 -26.06
N GLN A 114 -16.15 -2.13 -26.05
CA GLN A 114 -16.54 -3.01 -27.16
C GLN A 114 -17.26 -4.20 -26.57
#